data_AF-A0A940T7F9-F1
#
_entry.id   AF-A0A940T7F9-F1
#
_cell.length_a   1.000
_cell.length_b   1.000
_cell.length_c   1.000
_cell.angle_alpha   90.00
_cell.angle_beta   90.00
_cell.angle_gamma   90.00
#
_symmetry.space_group_name_H-M   'P 1'
#
loop_
_entity.id
_entity.type
_entity.pdbx_description
1 polymer ?
#
loop_
_entity_poly.entity_id
_entity_poly.type
_entity_poly.pdbx_seq_one_letter_code
_entity_poly.pdbx_strand_id
1 'polypeptide(L)' 'MKKCRSKKLMVARNMPPLYHRIPGQTFDITQSDVLKWLTSQPEILNYIWDNIKNSDDVYYDAATGKWCGADYEED' A
#
# COMPACT_ATOMS: atom_id res chain seq x y z
N MET A 1 21.31 14.84 0.40
CA MET A 1 21.14 13.38 0.61
C MET A 1 20.33 12.81 -0.56
N LYS A 2 20.92 11.92 -1.37
CA LYS A 2 20.16 11.19 -2.40
C LYS A 2 19.17 10.28 -1.66
N LYS A 3 17.86 10.44 -1.88
CA LYS A 3 16.85 9.51 -1.37
C LYS A 3 17.18 8.13 -1.96
N CYS A 4 17.73 7.23 -1.15
CA CYS A 4 17.84 5.82 -1.51
C CYS A 4 16.42 5.28 -1.67
N ARG A 5 15.86 5.37 -2.88
CA ARG A 5 14.57 4.77 -3.20
C ARG A 5 14.68 3.27 -2.94
N SER A 6 13.80 2.73 -2.11
CA SER A 6 13.72 1.29 -1.88
C SER A 6 13.60 0.57 -3.22
N LYS A 7 14.37 -0.51 -3.40
CA LYS A 7 14.35 -1.32 -4.64
C LYS A 7 12.93 -1.76 -5.02
N LYS A 8 12.08 -2.04 -4.02
CA LYS A 8 10.67 -2.39 -4.17
C LYS A 8 9.82 -1.33 -4.89
N LEU A 9 10.21 -0.04 -4.82
CA LEU A 9 9.53 1.06 -5.50
C LEU A 9 10.02 1.28 -6.95
N MET A 10 11.02 0.52 -7.40
CA MET A 10 11.51 0.62 -8.78
C MET A 10 10.53 0.04 -9.79
N VAL A 11 9.64 -0.88 -9.38
CA VAL A 11 8.58 -1.43 -10.26
C VAL A 11 7.68 -0.34 -10.82
N ALA A 12 7.46 0.75 -10.09
CA ALA A 12 6.69 1.90 -10.57
C ALA A 12 7.30 2.57 -11.83
N ARG A 13 8.56 2.31 -12.17
CA ARG A 13 9.16 2.76 -13.44
C ARG A 13 8.63 2.03 -14.66
N ASN A 14 8.09 0.82 -14.48
CA ASN A 14 7.51 0.00 -15.54
C ASN A 14 5.99 0.24 -15.68
N MET A 15 5.46 1.24 -14.99
CA MET A 15 4.04 1.57 -15.00
C MET A 15 3.63 2.06 -16.41
N PRO A 16 2.60 1.45 -17.03
CA PRO A 16 2.05 1.96 -18.28
C PRO A 16 1.37 3.32 -18.06
N PRO A 17 1.08 4.09 -19.12
CA PRO A 17 0.26 5.29 -18.99
C PRO A 17 -1.14 4.92 -18.47
N LEU A 18 -1.46 5.34 -17.25
CA LEU A 18 -2.72 5.05 -16.56
C LEU A 18 -3.40 6.34 -16.12
N TYR A 19 -4.73 6.32 -16.07
CA TYR A 19 -5.49 7.47 -15.61
C TYR A 19 -5.45 7.56 -14.08
N HIS A 20 -4.79 8.60 -13.58
CA HIS A 20 -4.85 8.91 -12.15
C HIS A 20 -6.20 9.50 -11.75
N ARG A 21 -6.81 10.27 -12.67
CA ARG A 21 -8.15 10.84 -12.59
C ARG A 21 -8.82 10.64 -13.93
N ILE A 22 -10.01 10.04 -13.92
CA ILE A 22 -10.84 9.92 -15.13
C ILE A 22 -11.32 11.34 -15.48
N PRO A 23 -11.04 11.84 -16.70
CA PRO A 23 -11.46 13.17 -17.11
C PRO A 23 -12.99 13.27 -17.07
N GLY A 24 -13.51 14.22 -16.29
CA GLY A 24 -14.96 14.43 -16.11
C GLY A 24 -15.57 13.84 -14.83
N GLN A 25 -14.80 13.14 -14.00
CA GLN A 25 -15.28 12.58 -12.73
C GLN A 25 -14.61 13.23 -11.50
N THR A 26 -15.29 13.18 -10.36
CA THR A 26 -14.73 13.48 -9.04
C THR A 26 -13.61 12.50 -8.74
N PHE A 27 -12.48 13.00 -8.25
CA PHE A 27 -11.32 12.17 -7.93
C PHE A 27 -11.71 11.16 -6.84
N ASP A 28 -11.59 9.87 -7.17
CA ASP A 28 -11.79 8.77 -6.24
C ASP A 28 -10.53 7.91 -6.21
N ILE A 29 -9.92 7.83 -5.02
CA ILE A 29 -8.67 7.10 -4.81
C ILE A 29 -8.82 5.60 -5.05
N THR A 30 -10.02 5.05 -4.84
CA THR A 30 -10.33 3.63 -5.08
C THR A 30 -10.52 3.33 -6.57
N GLN A 31 -10.88 4.34 -7.37
CA GLN A 31 -11.09 4.19 -8.81
C GLN A 31 -9.83 4.46 -9.64
N SER A 32 -8.77 4.98 -9.02
CA SER A 32 -7.52 5.31 -9.73
C SER A 32 -6.86 4.07 -10.30
N ASP A 33 -6.75 3.99 -11.64
CA ASP A 33 -6.08 2.88 -12.32
C ASP A 33 -4.60 2.79 -11.92
N VAL A 34 -3.99 3.93 -11.60
CA VAL A 34 -2.64 4.02 -11.04
C VAL A 34 -2.53 3.23 -9.74
N LEU A 35 -3.47 3.41 -8.81
CA LEU A 35 -3.41 2.75 -7.50
C LEU A 35 -3.78 1.27 -7.61
N LYS A 36 -4.74 0.92 -8.47
CA LYS A 36 -5.05 -0.48 -8.80
C LYS A 36 -3.84 -1.21 -9.37
N TRP A 37 -3.11 -0.57 -10.30
CA TRP A 37 -1.90 -1.16 -10.85
C TRP A 37 -0.76 -1.25 -9.83
N LEU A 38 -0.58 -0.22 -8.99
CA LEU A 38 0.44 -0.25 -7.94
C LEU A 38 0.17 -1.36 -6.93
N THR A 39 -1.07 -1.48 -6.45
CA THR A 39 -1.46 -2.51 -5.48
C THR A 39 -1.48 -3.91 -6.06
N SER A 40 -1.52 -4.07 -7.39
CA SER A 40 -1.35 -5.40 -8.02
C SER A 40 0.10 -5.88 -8.06
N GLN A 41 1.08 -4.99 -7.86
CA GLN A 41 2.49 -5.38 -7.86
C GLN A 41 2.89 -5.98 -6.50
N PRO A 42 3.43 -7.21 -6.44
CA PRO A 42 3.79 -7.86 -5.17
C PRO A 42 4.87 -7.09 -4.40
N GLU A 43 5.77 -6.39 -5.10
CA GLU A 43 6.81 -5.56 -4.48
C GLU A 43 6.23 -4.37 -3.71
N ILE A 44 5.17 -3.76 -4.24
CA ILE A 44 4.48 -2.64 -3.62
C ILE A 44 3.66 -3.13 -2.43
N LEU A 45 2.94 -4.24 -2.56
CA LEU A 45 2.23 -4.86 -1.44
C LEU A 45 3.17 -5.19 -0.29
N ASN A 46 4.33 -5.79 -0.60
CA ASN A 46 5.37 -6.05 0.39
C ASN A 46 5.92 -4.76 1.01
N TYR A 47 6.10 -3.70 0.25
CA TYR A 47 6.52 -2.41 0.79
C TYR A 47 5.48 -1.83 1.73
N ILE A 48 4.20 -1.85 1.37
CA ILE A 48 3.09 -1.38 2.21
C ILE A 48 3.05 -2.19 3.51
N TRP A 49 3.06 -3.51 3.41
CA TRP A 49 3.08 -4.39 4.58
C TRP A 49 4.32 -4.19 5.46
N ASP A 50 5.52 -4.04 4.86
CA ASP A 50 6.73 -3.73 5.62
C ASP A 50 6.61 -2.39 6.37
N ASN A 51 5.93 -1.39 5.83
CA ASN A 51 5.75 -0.12 6.54
C ASN A 51 4.74 -0.27 7.69
N ILE A 52 3.61 -0.95 7.46
CA ILE A 52 2.55 -1.14 8.46
C ILE A 52 3.02 -2.04 9.60
N LYS A 53 3.69 -3.16 9.32
CA LYS A 53 4.17 -4.06 10.38
C LYS A 53 5.26 -3.45 11.26
N ASN A 54 5.98 -2.46 10.73
CA ASN A 54 7.04 -1.73 11.43
C ASN A 54 6.50 -0.46 12.08
N SER A 55 5.23 -0.11 11.87
CA SER A 55 4.55 0.92 12.64
C SER A 55 3.90 0.29 13.87
N ASP A 56 3.61 1.12 14.86
CA ASP A 56 2.89 0.72 16.07
C ASP A 56 1.37 0.58 15.83
N ASP A 57 0.92 0.65 14.57
CA ASP A 57 -0.51 0.63 14.20
C ASP A 57 -1.10 -0.80 14.20
N VAL A 58 -0.26 -1.83 14.05
CA VAL A 58 -0.70 -3.23 14.09
C VAL A 58 0.23 -4.07 14.97
N TYR A 59 -0.33 -5.03 15.67
CA TYR A 59 0.44 -6.01 16.46
C TYR A 59 0.06 -7.43 16.06
N TYR A 60 1.02 -8.34 16.24
CA TYR A 60 0.79 -9.75 16.02
C TYR A 60 0.34 -10.41 17.33
N ASP A 61 -0.86 -10.99 17.30
CA ASP A 61 -1.36 -11.83 18.37
C ASP A 61 -0.88 -13.27 18.17
N ALA A 62 0.04 -13.70 19.02
CA ALA A 62 0.59 -15.05 18.97
C ALA A 62 -0.40 -16.16 19.38
N ALA A 63 -1.45 -15.83 20.14
CA ALA A 63 -2.45 -16.80 20.57
C ALA A 63 -3.42 -17.15 19.44
N THR A 64 -3.82 -16.16 18.64
CA THR A 64 -4.72 -16.36 17.48
C THR A 64 -3.97 -16.53 16.15
N GLY A 65 -2.70 -16.14 16.10
CA GLY A 65 -1.89 -16.12 14.88
C GLY A 65 -2.30 -15.00 13.90
N LYS A 66 -3.00 -13.98 14.39
CA LYS A 66 -3.58 -12.90 13.57
C LYS A 66 -2.83 -11.59 13.81
N TRP A 67 -2.95 -10.69 12.85
CA TRP A 67 -2.55 -9.29 13.02
C TRP A 67 -3.77 -8.46 13.37
N CYS A 68 -3.67 -7.68 14.44
CA CYS A 68 -4.75 -6.84 14.95
C CYS A 68 -4.31 -5.37 14.88
N GLY A 69 -5.26 -4.48 14.58
CA GLY A 69 -5.02 -3.04 14.69
C GLY A 69 -4.87 -2.64 16.16
N ALA A 70 -3.99 -1.69 16.46
CA ALA A 70 -3.75 -1.21 17.81
C ALA A 70 -5.03 -0.65 18.48
N ASP A 71 -5.89 0.00 17.70
CA ASP A 71 -7.15 0.61 18.15
C ASP A 71 -8.39 -0.25 17.84
N TYR A 72 -8.22 -1.50 17.40
CA TYR A 72 -9.36 -2.36 17.09
C TYR A 72 -9.92 -2.99 18.37
N GLU A 73 -11.01 -2.42 18.89
CA GLU A 73 -11.84 -3.03 19.94
C GLU A 73 -12.94 -3.89 19.29
N GLU A 74 -12.98 -5.18 19.61
CA GLU A 74 -14.14 -6.03 19.33
C GLU A 74 -15.29 -5.57 20.23
N ASP A 75 -16.27 -4.85 19.67
CA ASP A 75 -17.57 -4.56 20.30
C ASP A 75 -18.37 -5.83 20.62
#